data_AF-A0A2G4G3K6-F1
#
_entry.id   AF-A0A2G4G3K6-F1
#
_cell.length_a   1.000
_cell.length_b   1.000
_cell.length_c   1.000
_cell.angle_alpha   90.00
_cell.angle_beta   90.00
_cell.angle_gamma   90.00
#
_symmetry.space_group_name_H-M   'P 1'
#
loop_
_entity.id
_entity.type
_entity.pdbx_description
1 polymer ?
#
loop_
_entity_poly.entity_id
_entity_poly.type
_entity_poly.pdbx_seq_one_letter_code
_entity_poly.pdbx_strand_id
1 'polypeptide(L)'
;MAAALPSFRQRLKQLLSRVALALVLCLSLALTACSSANTGLSGNYVEDTVAVADSLLSTIALGADDPARAEAEIEARSLSNGYVARYRPRSSVNGLGSFTTMQTAINSMAGHYTNYPNR
;
A
#
# COMPACT_ATOMS: atom_id res chain seq x y z
N MET A 1 -18.77 40.55 -25.21
CA MET A 1 -18.48 39.20 -24.69
C MET A 1 -19.77 38.63 -24.11
N ALA A 2 -20.55 37.89 -24.89
CA ALA A 2 -21.77 37.24 -24.41
C ALA A 2 -21.44 35.79 -24.05
N ALA A 3 -21.46 35.47 -22.76
CA ALA A 3 -21.30 34.09 -22.29
C ALA A 3 -22.59 33.33 -22.62
N ALA A 4 -22.54 32.45 -23.62
CA ALA A 4 -23.63 31.55 -23.94
C ALA A 4 -23.86 30.60 -22.74
N LEU A 5 -25.01 30.73 -22.08
CA LEU A 5 -25.42 29.82 -21.02
C LEU A 5 -25.50 28.40 -21.61
N PRO A 6 -24.77 27.41 -21.05
CA PRO A 6 -24.78 26.07 -21.59
C PRO A 6 -26.20 25.51 -21.52
N SER A 7 -26.67 25.03 -22.66
CA SER A 7 -28.01 24.47 -22.82
C SER A 7 -28.28 23.38 -21.77
N PHE A 8 -29.53 23.28 -21.29
CA PHE A 8 -29.93 22.31 -20.25
C PHE A 8 -29.47 20.87 -20.55
N ARG A 9 -29.48 20.48 -21.83
CA ARG A 9 -28.97 19.18 -22.32
C ARG A 9 -27.46 19.00 -22.11
N GLN A 10 -26.66 20.05 -22.22
CA GLN A 10 -25.21 20.00 -21.94
C GLN A 10 -24.93 19.83 -20.44
N ARG A 11 -25.68 20.51 -19.57
CA ARG A 11 -25.56 20.35 -18.11
C ARG A 11 -25.92 18.93 -17.67
N LEU A 12 -26.97 18.34 -18.25
CA LEU A 12 -27.36 16.95 -17.96
C LEU A 12 -26.29 15.95 -18.41
N LYS A 13 -25.71 16.12 -19.60
CA LYS A 13 -24.59 15.28 -20.09
C LYS A 13 -23.35 15.39 -19.21
N GLN A 14 -23.01 16.59 -18.73
CA GLN A 14 -21.89 16.81 -17.82
C GLN A 14 -22.12 16.14 -16.45
N LEU A 15 -23.34 16.21 -15.92
CA LEU A 15 -23.69 15.53 -14.67
C LEU A 15 -23.61 14.01 -14.81
N LEU A 16 -24.18 13.44 -15.88
CA LEU A 16 -24.10 12.00 -16.15
C LEU A 16 -22.65 11.52 -16.35
N SER A 17 -21.83 12.28 -17.06
CA SER A 17 -20.40 11.98 -17.23
C SER A 17 -19.64 12.02 -15.91
N ARG A 18 -19.91 12.99 -15.03
CA ARG A 18 -19.30 13.08 -13.70
C ARG A 18 -19.70 11.93 -12.79
N VAL A 19 -20.98 11.52 -12.82
CA VAL A 19 -21.47 10.38 -12.04
C VAL A 19 -20.86 9.08 -12.54
N ALA A 20 -20.77 8.88 -13.85
CA ALA A 20 -20.12 7.71 -14.44
C ALA A 20 -18.64 7.64 -14.06
N LEU A 21 -17.91 8.76 -14.12
CA LEU A 21 -16.52 8.83 -13.69
C LEU A 21 -16.36 8.48 -12.20
N ALA A 22 -17.22 9.03 -11.34
CA ALA A 22 -17.20 8.75 -9.91
C ALA A 22 -17.49 7.27 -9.61
N LEU A 23 -18.45 6.66 -10.33
CA LEU A 23 -18.77 5.24 -10.21
C LEU A 23 -17.59 4.35 -10.60
N VAL A 24 -16.94 4.64 -11.73
CA VAL A 24 -15.75 3.91 -12.20
C VAL A 24 -14.62 4.02 -11.19
N LEU A 25 -14.41 5.21 -10.61
CA LEU A 25 -13.40 5.43 -9.57
C LEU A 25 -13.73 4.62 -8.31
N CYS A 26 -14.97 4.68 -7.82
CA CYS A 26 -15.38 3.89 -6.66
C CYS A 26 -15.20 2.39 -6.90
N LEU A 27 -15.52 1.89 -8.10
CA LEU A 27 -15.36 0.49 -8.45
C LEU A 27 -13.90 0.06 -8.49
N SER A 28 -13.01 0.88 -9.06
CA SER A 28 -11.58 0.56 -9.13
C SER A 28 -10.92 0.58 -7.74
N LEU A 29 -11.32 1.51 -6.85
CA LEU A 29 -10.88 1.48 -5.46
C LEU A 29 -11.42 0.26 -4.70
N ALA A 30 -12.67 -0.14 -4.92
CA ALA A 30 -13.26 -1.32 -4.26
C ALA A 30 -12.58 -2.62 -4.70
N LEU A 31 -12.27 -2.77 -6.00
CA LEU A 31 -11.53 -3.93 -6.51
C LEU A 31 -10.13 -4.05 -5.89
N THR A 32 -9.45 -2.92 -5.74
CA THR A 32 -8.10 -2.89 -5.16
C THR A 32 -8.12 -3.15 -3.65
N ALA A 33 -9.15 -2.71 -2.94
CA ALA A 33 -9.30 -2.89 -1.49
C ALA A 33 -9.54 -4.36 -1.08
N CYS A 34 -10.29 -5.12 -1.89
CA CYS A 34 -10.49 -6.56 -1.66
C CYS A 34 -9.24 -7.41 -1.99
N SER A 35 -8.25 -6.85 -2.68
CA SER A 35 -6.94 -7.47 -2.86
C SER A 35 -6.01 -7.23 -1.66
N SER A 36 -6.57 -6.98 -0.48
CA SER A 36 -5.86 -7.15 0.78
C SER A 36 -5.50 -8.63 0.88
N ALA A 37 -4.35 -9.00 0.32
CA ALA A 37 -3.76 -10.31 0.48
C ALA A 37 -3.85 -10.64 1.96
N ASN A 38 -4.29 -11.85 2.28
CA ASN A 38 -4.33 -12.35 3.64
C ASN A 38 -2.86 -12.46 4.09
N THR A 39 -2.26 -11.34 4.51
CA THR A 39 -0.82 -11.13 4.73
C THR A 39 -0.27 -11.95 5.88
N GLY A 40 -1.04 -12.90 6.43
CA GLY A 40 -0.66 -13.68 7.60
C GLY A 40 -0.64 -12.89 8.92
N LEU A 41 -1.03 -11.61 8.91
CA LEU A 41 -1.02 -10.76 10.10
C LEU A 41 -2.09 -11.20 11.10
N SER A 42 -1.65 -11.58 12.31
CA SER A 42 -2.50 -12.00 13.43
C SER A 42 -3.43 -10.90 13.91
N GLY A 43 -3.02 -9.64 13.78
CA GLY A 43 -3.70 -8.48 14.34
C GLY A 43 -3.23 -8.07 15.73
N ASN A 44 -2.34 -8.85 16.33
CA ASN A 44 -1.57 -8.44 17.50
C ASN A 44 -0.38 -7.59 17.04
N TYR A 45 -0.36 -6.33 17.49
CA TYR A 45 0.65 -5.37 17.07
C TYR A 45 2.09 -5.84 17.34
N VAL A 46 2.34 -6.43 18.51
CA VAL A 46 3.70 -6.83 18.91
C VAL A 46 4.16 -8.01 18.07
N GLU A 47 3.31 -9.03 17.96
CA GLU A 47 3.60 -10.24 17.19
C GLU A 47 3.78 -9.93 15.71
N ASP A 48 2.88 -9.13 15.13
CA ASP A 48 2.96 -8.70 13.75
C ASP A 48 4.20 -7.83 13.47
N THR A 49 4.61 -7.01 14.44
CA THR A 49 5.84 -6.20 14.31
C THR A 49 7.08 -7.07 14.24
N VAL A 50 7.17 -8.07 15.12
CA VAL A 50 8.29 -9.02 15.15
C VAL A 50 8.30 -9.87 13.88
N ALA A 51 7.16 -10.39 13.44
CA ALA A 51 7.05 -11.18 12.22
C ALA A 51 7.50 -10.40 10.98
N VAL A 52 7.13 -9.12 10.87
CA VAL A 52 7.60 -8.23 9.79
C VAL A 52 9.11 -8.03 9.89
N ALA A 53 9.64 -7.75 11.09
CA ALA A 53 11.08 -7.55 11.26
C ALA A 53 11.88 -8.81 10.88
N ASP A 54 11.44 -10.00 11.31
CA ASP A 54 12.07 -11.28 10.98
C ASP A 54 12.02 -11.58 9.47
N SER A 55 10.89 -11.29 8.80
CA SER A 55 10.75 -11.44 7.35
C SER A 55 11.70 -10.51 6.59
N LEU A 56 11.86 -9.26 7.03
CA LEU A 56 12.80 -8.32 6.42
C LEU A 56 14.25 -8.79 6.64
N LEU A 57 14.58 -9.24 7.86
CA LEU A 57 15.91 -9.76 8.20
C LEU A 57 16.26 -11.03 7.39
N SER A 58 15.30 -11.95 7.22
CA SER A 58 15.53 -13.16 6.44
C SER A 58 15.72 -12.84 4.95
N THR A 59 14.99 -11.86 4.43
CA THR A 59 15.10 -11.43 3.02
C THR A 59 16.45 -10.79 2.74
N ILE A 60 16.95 -9.90 3.61
CA ILE A 60 18.28 -9.28 3.42
C ILE A 60 19.44 -10.27 3.65
N ALA A 61 19.19 -11.40 4.31
CA ALA A 61 20.18 -12.45 4.51
C ALA A 61 20.36 -13.33 3.26
N LEU A 62 19.44 -13.28 2.29
CA LEU A 62 19.56 -14.00 1.03
C LEU A 62 20.68 -13.42 0.17
N GLY A 63 21.45 -14.31 -0.45
CA GLY A 63 22.51 -13.92 -1.39
C GLY A 63 21.93 -13.22 -2.63
N ALA A 64 22.74 -12.40 -3.30
CA ALA A 64 22.32 -11.72 -4.52
C ALA A 64 21.96 -12.67 -5.67
N ASP A 65 22.61 -13.83 -5.73
CA ASP A 65 22.37 -14.84 -6.75
C ASP A 65 21.36 -15.92 -6.31
N ASP A 66 20.72 -15.74 -5.14
CA ASP A 66 19.75 -16.72 -4.62
C ASP A 66 18.46 -16.69 -5.47
N PRO A 67 18.05 -17.82 -6.07
CA PRO A 67 16.84 -17.86 -6.90
C PRO A 67 15.55 -17.56 -6.12
N ALA A 68 15.53 -17.75 -4.80
CA ALA A 68 14.40 -17.45 -3.93
C ALA A 68 14.31 -15.96 -3.54
N ARG A 69 15.37 -15.17 -3.78
CA ARG A 69 15.44 -13.76 -3.37
C ARG A 69 14.29 -12.93 -3.94
N ALA A 70 13.99 -13.08 -5.24
CA ALA A 70 12.93 -12.31 -5.88
C ALA A 70 11.55 -12.58 -5.27
N GLU A 71 11.26 -13.85 -4.93
CA GLU A 71 9.99 -14.23 -4.30
C GLU A 71 9.92 -13.72 -2.85
N ALA A 72 11.00 -13.89 -2.08
CA ALA A 72 11.11 -13.40 -0.71
C ALA A 72 10.94 -11.86 -0.63
N GLU A 73 11.51 -11.11 -1.58
CA GLU A 73 11.34 -9.66 -1.67
C GLU A 73 9.88 -9.25 -1.92
N ILE A 74 9.17 -9.98 -2.79
CA ILE A 74 7.75 -9.74 -3.07
C ILE A 74 6.92 -10.02 -1.83
N GLU A 75 7.19 -11.12 -1.14
CA GLU A 75 6.49 -11.51 0.09
C GLU A 75 6.73 -10.49 1.21
N ALA A 76 7.98 -10.13 1.48
CA ALA A 76 8.34 -9.14 2.51
C ALA A 76 7.71 -7.77 2.24
N ARG A 77 7.65 -7.35 0.96
CA ARG A 77 6.97 -6.11 0.55
C ARG A 77 5.47 -6.19 0.76
N SER A 78 4.84 -7.31 0.41
CA SER A 78 3.41 -7.55 0.62
C SER A 78 3.05 -7.50 2.10
N LEU A 79 3.82 -8.22 2.93
CA LEU A 79 3.67 -8.24 4.40
C LEU A 79 3.83 -6.85 5.01
N SER A 80 4.87 -6.11 4.60
CA SER A 80 5.13 -4.74 5.07
C SER A 80 4.00 -3.78 4.72
N ASN A 81 3.48 -3.86 3.49
CA ASN A 81 2.35 -3.05 3.05
C ASN A 81 1.08 -3.37 3.86
N GLY A 82 0.82 -4.65 4.13
CA GLY A 82 -0.27 -5.08 5.00
C GLY A 82 -0.13 -4.54 6.42
N TYR A 83 1.06 -4.60 6.99
CA TYR A 83 1.34 -4.09 8.33
C TYR A 83 1.07 -2.58 8.42
N VAL A 84 1.61 -1.79 7.48
CA VAL A 84 1.37 -0.34 7.43
C VAL A 84 -0.10 -0.03 7.22
N ALA A 85 -0.78 -0.71 6.29
CA ALA A 85 -2.20 -0.50 6.03
C ALA A 85 -3.07 -0.78 7.27
N ARG A 86 -2.73 -1.82 8.04
CA ARG A 86 -3.48 -2.22 9.24
C ARG A 86 -3.28 -1.27 10.42
N TYR A 87 -2.02 -0.89 10.69
CA TYR A 87 -1.67 -0.19 11.92
C TYR A 87 -1.60 1.33 11.79
N ARG A 88 -1.36 1.87 10.58
CA ARG A 88 -1.30 3.33 10.36
C ARG A 88 -2.59 4.08 10.75
N PRO A 89 -3.81 3.58 10.46
CA PRO A 89 -5.03 4.26 10.86
C PRO A 89 -5.35 4.18 12.36
N ARG A 90 -4.67 3.31 13.12
CA ARG A 90 -4.97 3.07 14.54
C ARG A 90 -4.24 4.08 15.42
N SER A 91 -4.99 4.98 16.05
CA SER A 91 -4.43 6.02 16.94
C SER A 91 -3.67 5.47 18.15
N SER A 92 -4.01 4.26 18.61
CA SER A 92 -3.30 3.59 19.70
C SER A 92 -1.90 3.09 19.33
N VAL A 93 -1.59 2.99 18.04
CA VAL A 93 -0.32 2.42 17.53
C VAL A 93 0.49 3.44 16.75
N ASN A 94 -0.15 4.30 15.95
CA ASN A 94 0.54 5.18 15.01
C ASN A 94 1.42 6.26 15.67
N GLY A 95 1.22 6.53 16.96
CA GLY A 95 2.07 7.42 17.77
C GLY A 95 3.19 6.71 18.53
N LEU A 96 3.28 5.38 18.48
CA LEU A 96 4.32 4.63 19.17
C LEU A 96 5.66 4.79 18.46
N GLY A 97 6.73 4.99 19.23
CA GLY A 97 8.10 5.05 18.70
C GLY A 97 8.48 3.77 17.94
N SER A 98 8.03 2.61 18.41
CA SER A 98 8.23 1.33 17.72
C SER A 98 7.60 1.31 16.32
N PHE A 99 6.42 1.91 16.16
CA PHE A 99 5.73 1.96 14.87
C PHE A 99 6.48 2.89 13.90
N THR A 100 6.88 4.08 14.37
CA THR A 100 7.60 5.04 13.52
C THR A 100 8.99 4.53 13.13
N THR A 101 9.71 3.86 14.04
CA THR A 101 10.99 3.20 13.72
C THR A 101 10.81 2.12 12.65
N MET A 102 9.80 1.24 12.79
CA MET A 102 9.52 0.23 11.77
C MET A 102 9.12 0.84 10.43
N GLN A 103 8.33 1.91 10.44
CA GLN A 103 7.93 2.60 9.22
C GLN A 103 9.14 3.21 8.50
N THR A 104 10.10 3.77 9.24
CA THR A 104 11.38 4.22 8.67
C THR A 104 12.15 3.06 8.05
N ALA A 105 12.29 1.93 8.74
CA ALA A 105 12.99 0.76 8.21
C ALA A 105 12.35 0.25 6.91
N ILE A 106 11.02 0.10 6.89
CA ILE A 106 10.25 -0.31 5.70
C ILE A 106 10.46 0.68 4.55
N ASN A 107 10.38 1.99 4.82
CA ASN A 107 10.57 3.02 3.79
C ASN A 107 12.01 3.02 3.23
N SER A 108 13.02 2.84 4.08
CA SER A 108 14.41 2.73 3.67
C SER A 108 14.65 1.52 2.76
N MET A 109 14.07 0.35 3.10
CA MET A 109 14.17 -0.85 2.26
C MET A 109 13.44 -0.68 0.93
N ALA A 110 12.21 -0.18 0.95
CA ALA A 110 11.46 0.09 -0.28
C ALA A 110 12.22 1.05 -1.21
N GLY A 111 12.87 2.07 -0.65
CA GLY A 111 13.74 2.99 -1.38
C GLY A 111 14.97 2.29 -1.98
N HIS A 112 15.61 1.39 -1.24
CA HIS A 112 16.77 0.65 -1.74
C HIS A 112 16.41 -0.22 -2.96
N TYR A 113 15.40 -1.08 -2.86
CA TYR A 113 15.01 -1.98 -3.95
C TYR A 113 14.41 -1.26 -5.17
N THR A 114 13.82 -0.07 -4.98
CA THR A 114 13.31 0.72 -6.11
C THR A 114 14.45 1.34 -6.92
N ASN A 115 15.52 1.80 -6.25
CA ASN A 115 16.62 2.51 -6.90
C ASN A 115 17.78 1.58 -7.31
N TYR A 116 17.93 0.44 -6.64
CA TYR A 116 19.05 -0.48 -6.83
C TYR A 116 18.59 -1.95 -6.85
N PRO A 117 17.70 -2.35 -7.77
CA PRO A 117 17.13 -3.71 -7.79
C PRO A 117 18.17 -4.83 -8.01
N ASN A 118 19.33 -4.50 -8.58
CA ASN A 118 20.39 -5.47 -8.92
C ASN A 118 21.64 -5.33 -8.01
N ARG A 119 21.50 -4.77 -6.81
CA ARG A 119 22.61 -4.61 -5.85
C ARG A 119 22.32 -5.28 -4.51
#